data_AF-A0A8H7QTN8-F1
#
_entry.id   AF-A0A8H7QTN8-F1
#
_cell.length_a   1.000
_cell.length_b   1.000
_cell.length_c   1.000
_cell.angle_alpha   90.00
_cell.angle_beta   90.00
_cell.angle_gamma   90.00
#
_symmetry.space_group_name_H-M   'P 1'
#
loop_
_entity.id
_entity.type
_entity.pdbx_description
1 polymer ?
#
loop_
_entity_poly.entity_id
_entity_poly.type
_entity_poly.pdbx_seq_one_letter_code
_entity_poly.pdbx_strand_id
1 'polypeptide(L)'
;MYRRRKIVKEEKPVIPDNIRDFGYVVKDNGEIRSIHRDEPYEFDYLPKDRPYNEERYKKFIDLVGDVVEEKLQAAPYNFQKVIVPIGADPTKDVHSYIYMTPNAMTTTGKVIVFIPGNHTRIGQWSRRVMCDESIVTGSMMHITDLVREKGYEVIILNSNGNYWYDNRAWDSPKVHCSEMTVVPENDNPENHCQYVFHNFIRNVKAEKVAVLAMGWGGHSFTLALNNEFDFIKDRVKAVAMTNSVHARDLIEGDGRRAFMFDNCVNWVVSNAKKGETVQDLRFGCTSISSELEIADFTLNTMLDDIMKFIYIKMGDIEPVVEESDEEDDENRELTKEELAELDNIDMLSVE
;
A
#
# COMPACT_ATOMS: atom_id res chain seq x y z
N MET A 1 -55.78 19.07 -14.37
CA MET A 1 -54.85 18.77 -15.47
C MET A 1 -53.45 19.21 -15.03
N TYR A 2 -52.63 18.29 -14.50
CA TYR A 2 -51.25 18.65 -14.09
C TYR A 2 -50.38 18.80 -15.33
N ARG A 3 -49.99 20.04 -15.63
CA ARG A 3 -49.06 20.35 -16.72
C ARG A 3 -47.68 19.84 -16.28
N ARG A 4 -47.21 18.70 -16.83
CA ARG A 4 -45.82 18.26 -16.66
C ARG A 4 -44.91 19.41 -17.11
N ARG A 5 -44.19 20.04 -16.18
CA ARG A 5 -43.10 20.96 -16.52
C ARG A 5 -42.13 20.20 -17.40
N LYS A 6 -41.80 20.73 -18.59
CA LYS A 6 -40.69 20.23 -19.40
C LYS A 6 -39.46 20.30 -18.51
N ILE A 7 -38.87 19.15 -18.19
CA ILE A 7 -37.55 19.09 -17.56
C ILE A 7 -36.59 19.60 -18.63
N VAL A 8 -36.11 20.84 -18.46
CA VAL A 8 -34.96 21.31 -19.21
C VAL A 8 -33.79 20.51 -18.65
N LYS A 9 -33.27 19.54 -19.41
CA LYS A 9 -31.99 18.93 -19.06
C LYS A 9 -30.96 20.04 -19.23
N GLU A 10 -30.38 20.49 -18.13
CA GLU A 10 -29.18 21.33 -18.20
C GLU A 10 -28.10 20.54 -18.95
N GLU A 11 -27.55 21.13 -20.00
CA GLU A 11 -26.42 20.53 -20.72
C GLU A 11 -25.21 20.54 -19.79
N LYS A 12 -24.70 19.35 -19.47
CA LYS A 12 -23.53 19.21 -18.61
C LYS A 12 -22.27 19.62 -19.38
N PRO A 13 -21.27 20.20 -18.71
CA PRO A 13 -19.97 20.45 -19.33
C PRO A 13 -19.35 19.14 -19.83
N VAL A 14 -18.57 19.21 -20.90
CA VAL A 14 -17.80 18.05 -21.39
C VAL A 14 -16.63 17.79 -20.43
N ILE A 15 -16.42 16.53 -20.04
CA ILE A 15 -15.27 16.14 -19.23
C ILE A 15 -14.02 16.23 -20.12
N PRO A 16 -12.97 16.98 -19.73
CA PRO A 16 -11.79 17.15 -20.57
C PRO A 16 -10.95 15.87 -20.73
N ASP A 17 -9.99 15.91 -21.67
CA ASP A 17 -9.10 14.78 -22.00
C ASP A 17 -7.64 15.01 -21.60
N ASN A 18 -7.29 16.14 -20.97
CA ASN A 18 -5.95 16.40 -20.45
C ASN A 18 -5.98 17.32 -19.21
N ILE A 19 -4.98 17.20 -18.34
CA ILE A 19 -4.92 17.89 -17.03
C ILE A 19 -5.04 19.43 -17.16
N ARG A 20 -4.46 20.03 -18.22
CA ARG A 20 -4.54 21.49 -18.43
C ARG A 20 -5.96 21.96 -18.72
N ASP A 21 -6.70 21.23 -19.53
CA ASP A 21 -8.10 21.55 -19.84
C ASP A 21 -9.04 21.30 -18.66
N PHE A 22 -8.63 20.47 -17.68
CA PHE A 22 -9.29 20.43 -16.37
C PHE A 22 -9.07 21.70 -15.54
N GLY A 23 -8.19 22.59 -15.96
CA GLY A 23 -7.79 23.80 -15.25
C GLY A 23 -6.65 23.59 -14.25
N TYR A 24 -5.90 22.48 -14.36
CA TYR A 24 -4.84 22.11 -13.42
C TYR A 24 -3.47 21.96 -14.09
N VAL A 25 -2.42 21.97 -13.27
CA VAL A 25 -1.06 21.62 -13.66
C VAL A 25 -0.44 20.74 -12.57
N VAL A 26 0.43 19.82 -12.98
CA VAL A 26 1.34 19.13 -12.07
C VAL A 26 2.62 19.96 -12.01
N LYS A 27 2.91 20.54 -10.84
CA LYS A 27 4.12 21.34 -10.61
C LYS A 27 5.38 20.47 -10.55
N ASP A 28 6.54 21.11 -10.61
CA ASP A 28 7.85 20.41 -10.53
C ASP A 28 8.05 19.66 -9.21
N ASN A 29 7.50 20.19 -8.10
CA ASN A 29 7.48 19.53 -6.80
C ASN A 29 6.42 18.41 -6.69
N GLY A 30 5.67 18.14 -7.76
CA GLY A 30 4.65 17.10 -7.83
C GLY A 30 3.27 17.50 -7.33
N GLU A 31 3.08 18.72 -6.81
CA GLU A 31 1.75 19.17 -6.40
C GLU A 31 0.80 19.35 -7.60
N ILE A 32 -0.47 18.98 -7.42
CA ILE A 32 -1.53 19.24 -8.38
C ILE A 32 -2.23 20.54 -7.98
N ARG A 33 -2.15 21.57 -8.82
CA ARG A 33 -2.67 22.90 -8.51
C ARG A 33 -3.46 23.49 -9.66
N SER A 34 -4.49 24.27 -9.35
CA SER A 34 -5.27 24.99 -10.34
C SER A 34 -4.43 26.08 -11.01
N ILE A 35 -4.53 26.22 -12.33
CA ILE A 35 -3.64 27.09 -13.14
C ILE A 35 -3.73 28.56 -12.72
N HIS A 36 -4.91 29.03 -12.30
CA HIS A 36 -5.16 30.45 -12.05
C HIS A 36 -5.12 30.85 -10.58
N ARG A 37 -5.34 29.92 -9.65
CA ARG A 37 -5.50 30.23 -8.22
C ARG A 37 -4.51 29.52 -7.32
N ASP A 38 -3.79 28.55 -7.87
CA ASP A 38 -2.86 27.72 -7.12
C ASP A 38 -3.55 26.93 -5.97
N GLU A 39 -4.79 26.51 -6.21
CA GLU A 39 -5.60 25.76 -5.23
C GLU A 39 -5.51 24.24 -5.47
N PRO A 40 -5.70 23.39 -4.43
CA PRO A 40 -5.80 21.93 -4.58
C PRO A 40 -6.92 21.49 -5.53
N TYR A 41 -6.94 20.20 -5.88
CA TYR A 41 -8.01 19.64 -6.70
C TYR A 41 -9.39 19.70 -6.02
N GLU A 42 -10.37 20.29 -6.70
CA GLU A 42 -11.76 20.35 -6.26
C GLU A 42 -12.60 19.23 -6.88
N PHE A 43 -13.09 18.31 -6.03
CA PHE A 43 -13.98 17.21 -6.46
C PHE A 43 -15.39 17.70 -6.81
N ASP A 44 -15.96 18.59 -5.99
CA ASP A 44 -17.35 19.07 -6.10
C ASP A 44 -17.53 20.14 -7.19
N TYR A 45 -17.06 19.84 -8.40
CA TYR A 45 -17.14 20.74 -9.55
C TYR A 45 -18.59 21.13 -9.91
N LEU A 46 -19.53 20.18 -9.86
CA LEU A 46 -20.97 20.41 -9.86
C LEU A 46 -21.57 19.90 -8.54
N PRO A 47 -21.74 20.75 -7.50
CA PRO A 47 -22.09 20.29 -6.15
C PRO A 47 -23.39 19.47 -6.02
N LYS A 48 -24.29 19.55 -7.01
CA LYS A 48 -25.57 18.82 -7.03
C LYS A 48 -25.58 17.60 -7.94
N ASP A 49 -24.46 17.28 -8.60
CA ASP A 49 -24.35 16.21 -9.60
C ASP A 49 -23.17 15.29 -9.27
N ARG A 50 -23.35 14.52 -8.19
CA ARG A 50 -22.37 13.55 -7.73
C ARG A 50 -21.93 12.56 -8.82
N PRO A 51 -22.83 11.97 -9.65
CA PRO A 51 -22.41 11.06 -10.72
C PRO A 51 -21.47 11.73 -11.74
N TYR A 52 -21.73 12.99 -12.10
CA TYR A 52 -20.83 13.72 -12.98
C TYR A 52 -19.47 13.97 -12.32
N ASN A 53 -19.43 14.37 -11.05
CA ASN A 53 -18.18 14.61 -10.32
C ASN A 53 -17.35 13.32 -10.18
N GLU A 54 -17.99 12.18 -9.94
CA GLU A 54 -17.34 10.87 -9.88
C GLU A 54 -16.71 10.48 -11.24
N GLU A 55 -17.44 10.68 -12.35
CA GLU A 55 -16.91 10.43 -13.71
C GLU A 55 -15.75 11.37 -14.05
N ARG A 56 -15.91 12.67 -13.75
CA ARG A 56 -14.88 13.70 -13.94
C ARG A 56 -13.63 13.36 -13.14
N TYR A 57 -13.78 12.97 -11.87
CA TYR A 57 -12.67 12.58 -11.01
C TYR A 57 -11.98 11.31 -11.49
N LYS A 58 -12.74 10.28 -11.90
CA LYS A 58 -12.16 9.05 -12.48
C LYS A 58 -11.27 9.38 -13.68
N LYS A 59 -11.76 10.23 -14.60
CA LYS A 59 -10.99 10.66 -15.77
C LYS A 59 -9.75 11.47 -15.36
N PHE A 60 -9.88 12.40 -14.42
CA PHE A 60 -8.75 13.20 -13.94
C PHE A 60 -7.64 12.36 -13.32
N ILE A 61 -8.00 11.43 -12.41
CA ILE A 61 -7.03 10.53 -11.77
C ILE A 61 -6.37 9.59 -12.77
N ASP A 62 -7.09 9.17 -13.81
CA ASP A 62 -6.49 8.36 -14.86
C ASP A 62 -5.38 9.11 -15.61
N LEU A 63 -5.61 10.39 -15.94
CA LEU A 63 -4.61 11.27 -16.55
C LEU A 63 -3.42 11.53 -15.61
N VAL A 64 -3.67 11.72 -14.32
CA VAL A 64 -2.60 11.81 -13.31
C VAL A 64 -1.80 10.50 -13.26
N GLY A 65 -2.47 9.35 -13.42
CA GLY A 65 -1.84 8.05 -13.52
C GLY A 65 -0.89 7.91 -14.70
N ASP A 66 -1.23 8.49 -15.86
CA ASP A 66 -0.31 8.55 -17.01
C ASP A 66 0.98 9.31 -16.64
N VAL A 67 0.87 10.44 -15.93
CA VAL A 67 2.03 11.23 -15.47
C VAL A 67 2.90 10.43 -14.49
N VAL A 68 2.29 9.69 -13.57
CA VAL A 68 3.03 8.85 -12.61
C VAL A 68 3.79 7.74 -13.33
N GLU A 69 3.15 7.02 -14.25
CA GLU A 69 3.80 5.95 -15.01
C GLU A 69 4.88 6.47 -15.96
N GLU A 70 4.69 7.64 -16.56
CA GLU A 70 5.72 8.30 -17.38
C GLU A 70 6.95 8.60 -16.52
N LYS A 71 6.76 9.18 -15.32
CA LYS A 71 7.85 9.47 -14.39
C LYS A 71 8.56 8.20 -13.93
N LEU A 72 7.84 7.14 -13.58
CA LEU A 72 8.44 5.87 -13.16
C LEU A 72 9.30 5.23 -14.27
N GLN A 73 8.88 5.34 -15.53
CA GLN A 73 9.66 4.81 -16.66
C GLN A 73 10.83 5.72 -17.06
N ALA A 74 10.74 7.02 -16.80
CA ALA A 74 11.80 7.98 -17.08
C ALA A 74 12.94 7.97 -16.04
N ALA A 75 14.06 8.62 -16.37
CA ALA A 75 15.11 8.89 -15.40
C ALA A 75 14.57 9.77 -14.25
N PRO A 76 14.99 9.54 -12.99
CA PRO A 76 16.04 8.60 -12.56
C PRO A 76 15.57 7.17 -12.28
N TYR A 77 14.27 6.89 -12.32
CA TYR A 77 13.68 5.62 -11.87
C TYR A 77 13.93 4.48 -12.86
N ASN A 78 13.72 4.72 -14.15
CA ASN A 78 13.99 3.78 -15.25
C ASN A 78 13.30 2.41 -15.06
N PHE A 79 12.08 2.38 -14.52
CA PHE A 79 11.32 1.14 -14.40
C PHE A 79 11.03 0.56 -15.79
N GLN A 80 11.20 -0.74 -15.91
CA GLN A 80 10.89 -1.51 -17.11
C GLN A 80 9.49 -2.09 -17.00
N LYS A 81 8.68 -1.86 -18.04
CA LYS A 81 7.37 -2.49 -18.18
C LYS A 81 7.55 -3.95 -18.60
N VAL A 82 7.03 -4.88 -17.80
CA VAL A 82 7.07 -6.31 -18.08
C VAL A 82 5.66 -6.84 -18.23
N ILE A 83 5.36 -7.40 -19.41
CA ILE A 83 4.03 -7.89 -19.77
C ILE A 83 3.69 -9.17 -18.99
N VAL A 84 2.44 -9.25 -18.51
CA VAL A 84 1.87 -10.46 -17.91
C VAL A 84 0.52 -10.79 -18.56
N PRO A 85 0.17 -12.07 -18.77
CA PRO A 85 0.99 -13.25 -18.48
C PRO A 85 2.22 -13.36 -19.40
N ILE A 86 3.24 -14.09 -18.93
CA ILE A 86 4.45 -14.43 -19.68
C ILE A 86 4.06 -15.07 -21.01
N GLY A 87 4.64 -14.55 -22.09
CA GLY A 87 4.39 -15.03 -23.45
C GLY A 87 3.24 -14.32 -24.18
N ALA A 88 2.47 -13.46 -23.51
CA ALA A 88 1.48 -12.62 -24.18
C ALA A 88 2.17 -11.62 -25.13
N ASP A 89 1.67 -11.53 -26.36
CA ASP A 89 2.09 -10.53 -27.33
C ASP A 89 1.25 -9.25 -27.15
N PRO A 90 1.86 -8.13 -26.72
CA PRO A 90 1.12 -6.93 -26.38
C PRO A 90 0.41 -6.26 -27.58
N THR A 91 0.66 -6.72 -28.81
CA THR A 91 -0.01 -6.22 -30.02
C THR A 91 -1.33 -6.90 -30.32
N LYS A 92 -1.62 -8.06 -29.70
CA LYS A 92 -2.79 -8.89 -30.03
C LYS A 92 -3.45 -9.59 -28.84
N ASP A 93 -2.69 -9.88 -27.79
CA ASP A 93 -3.17 -10.66 -26.66
C ASP A 93 -3.65 -9.77 -25.53
N VAL A 94 -4.64 -10.27 -24.77
CA VAL A 94 -5.10 -9.64 -23.53
C VAL A 94 -4.02 -9.77 -22.48
N HIS A 95 -3.58 -8.65 -21.92
CA HIS A 95 -2.46 -8.63 -20.97
C HIS A 95 -2.59 -7.51 -19.94
N SER A 96 -1.82 -7.63 -18.87
CA SER A 96 -1.48 -6.57 -17.93
C SER A 96 0.04 -6.42 -17.93
N TYR A 97 0.58 -5.73 -16.93
CA TYR A 97 2.01 -5.56 -16.78
C TYR A 97 2.38 -5.31 -15.32
N ILE A 98 3.65 -5.52 -15.00
CA ILE A 98 4.30 -5.06 -13.78
C ILE A 98 5.41 -4.08 -14.14
N TYR A 99 5.88 -3.32 -13.16
CA TYR A 99 7.10 -2.55 -13.29
C TYR A 99 8.20 -3.16 -12.43
N MET A 100 9.43 -3.17 -12.94
CA MET A 100 10.59 -3.52 -12.15
C MET A 100 11.79 -2.67 -12.52
N THR A 101 12.66 -2.37 -11.55
CA THR A 101 13.92 -1.70 -11.85
C THR A 101 14.84 -2.63 -12.68
N PRO A 102 15.78 -2.11 -13.47
CA PRO A 102 16.52 -2.90 -14.46
C PRO A 102 17.25 -4.13 -13.90
N ASN A 103 17.68 -4.12 -12.63
CA ASN A 103 18.39 -5.25 -12.02
C ASN A 103 17.54 -6.06 -11.04
N ALA A 104 16.23 -5.86 -10.98
CA ALA A 104 15.36 -6.54 -10.01
C ALA A 104 15.47 -8.08 -10.06
N MET A 105 15.67 -8.64 -11.26
CA MET A 105 15.81 -10.09 -11.44
C MET A 105 17.24 -10.61 -11.27
N THR A 106 18.25 -9.74 -11.36
CA THR A 106 19.67 -10.12 -11.43
C THR A 106 20.48 -9.72 -10.21
N THR A 107 20.02 -8.75 -9.42
CA THR A 107 20.67 -8.34 -8.18
C THR A 107 20.77 -9.51 -7.23
N THR A 108 21.92 -9.65 -6.55
CA THR A 108 22.09 -10.60 -5.46
C THR A 108 21.84 -9.96 -4.09
N GLY A 109 21.64 -8.64 -4.05
CA GLY A 109 21.42 -7.87 -2.83
C GLY A 109 19.98 -7.93 -2.35
N LYS A 110 19.28 -6.80 -2.46
CA LYS A 110 17.95 -6.60 -1.88
C LYS A 110 16.93 -6.25 -2.94
N VAL A 111 15.74 -6.83 -2.83
CA VAL A 111 14.55 -6.46 -3.60
C VAL A 111 13.45 -6.05 -2.63
N ILE A 112 12.67 -5.02 -2.98
CA ILE A 112 11.40 -4.74 -2.32
C ILE A 112 10.24 -4.84 -3.32
N VAL A 113 9.16 -5.46 -2.88
CA VAL A 113 7.94 -5.65 -3.67
C VAL A 113 6.85 -4.71 -3.16
N PHE A 114 6.27 -3.92 -4.05
CA PHE A 114 5.16 -3.01 -3.77
C PHE A 114 3.84 -3.61 -4.25
N ILE A 115 2.89 -3.75 -3.32
CA ILE A 115 1.56 -4.31 -3.60
C ILE A 115 0.50 -3.27 -3.22
N PRO A 116 -0.17 -2.64 -4.21
CA PRO A 116 -1.13 -1.59 -3.92
C PRO A 116 -2.40 -2.14 -3.26
N GLY A 117 -3.20 -1.24 -2.68
CA GLY A 117 -4.58 -1.56 -2.29
C GLY A 117 -5.54 -1.62 -3.50
N ASN A 118 -6.82 -1.81 -3.24
CA ASN A 118 -7.83 -1.85 -4.31
C ASN A 118 -8.02 -0.50 -5.01
N HIS A 119 -8.54 -0.54 -6.23
CA HIS A 119 -8.95 0.64 -7.00
C HIS A 119 -7.85 1.70 -7.15
N THR A 120 -6.62 1.25 -7.35
CA THR A 120 -5.47 2.12 -7.66
C THR A 120 -4.80 1.62 -8.92
N ARG A 121 -4.37 2.56 -9.76
CA ARG A 121 -3.58 2.24 -10.94
C ARG A 121 -2.15 1.93 -10.49
N ILE A 122 -1.45 1.05 -11.21
CA ILE A 122 -0.05 0.71 -10.91
C ILE A 122 0.81 1.97 -10.70
N GLY A 123 1.70 1.91 -9.71
CA GLY A 123 2.55 3.03 -9.31
C GLY A 123 1.90 3.96 -8.29
N GLN A 124 0.61 3.81 -7.96
CA GLN A 124 -0.09 4.67 -7.00
C GLN A 124 -0.31 3.97 -5.66
N TRP A 125 -0.20 4.72 -4.57
CA TRP A 125 -0.69 4.31 -3.26
C TRP A 125 -2.07 4.90 -3.00
N SER A 126 -2.23 6.23 -3.02
CA SER A 126 -3.52 6.87 -2.75
C SER A 126 -3.81 8.01 -3.74
N ARG A 127 -4.99 7.93 -4.36
CA ARG A 127 -5.53 9.00 -5.22
C ARG A 127 -5.74 10.29 -4.44
N ARG A 128 -6.14 10.16 -3.17
CA ARG A 128 -6.38 11.30 -2.28
C ARG A 128 -5.07 12.00 -1.94
N VAL A 129 -4.05 11.26 -1.50
CA VAL A 129 -2.73 11.84 -1.20
C VAL A 129 -2.09 12.48 -2.43
N MET A 130 -2.29 11.90 -3.63
CA MET A 130 -1.82 12.53 -4.88
C MET A 130 -2.45 13.89 -5.15
N CYS A 131 -3.75 14.05 -4.86
CA CYS A 131 -4.48 15.30 -5.06
C CYS A 131 -4.25 16.33 -3.95
N ASP A 132 -4.17 15.86 -2.70
CA ASP A 132 -4.11 16.71 -1.51
C ASP A 132 -2.67 17.18 -1.22
N GLU A 133 -1.69 16.31 -1.44
CA GLU A 133 -0.26 16.58 -1.16
C GLU A 133 0.55 16.68 -2.45
N SER A 134 0.90 15.54 -3.07
CA SER A 134 1.67 15.51 -4.31
C SER A 134 1.62 14.14 -4.98
N ILE A 135 1.83 14.10 -6.28
CA ILE A 135 2.01 12.83 -6.99
C ILE A 135 3.24 12.05 -6.51
N VAL A 136 4.23 12.70 -5.91
CA VAL A 136 5.44 12.04 -5.38
C VAL A 136 5.11 11.26 -4.11
N THR A 137 4.39 11.89 -3.17
CA THR A 137 4.00 11.27 -1.89
C THR A 137 2.90 10.22 -2.07
N GLY A 138 1.89 10.51 -2.90
CA GLY A 138 0.76 9.60 -3.11
C GLY A 138 1.05 8.42 -4.04
N SER A 139 2.25 8.35 -4.61
CA SER A 139 2.71 7.28 -5.50
C SER A 139 3.89 6.52 -4.91
N MET A 140 4.33 5.50 -5.63
CA MET A 140 5.47 4.66 -5.28
C MET A 140 6.83 5.34 -5.51
N MET A 141 6.85 6.58 -6.00
CA MET A 141 8.08 7.33 -6.31
C MET A 141 8.91 7.63 -5.05
N HIS A 142 8.32 8.25 -4.03
CA HIS A 142 9.04 8.65 -2.83
C HIS A 142 9.71 7.46 -2.12
N ILE A 143 8.97 6.37 -1.93
CA ILE A 143 9.51 5.16 -1.28
C ILE A 143 10.57 4.50 -2.18
N THR A 144 10.42 4.58 -3.50
CA THR A 144 11.46 4.12 -4.43
C THR A 144 12.77 4.88 -4.21
N ASP A 145 12.73 6.19 -4.03
CA ASP A 145 13.94 6.98 -3.74
C ASP A 145 14.63 6.49 -2.47
N LEU A 146 13.87 6.36 -1.38
CA LEU A 146 14.39 5.91 -0.08
C LEU A 146 15.08 4.54 -0.15
N VAL A 147 14.43 3.56 -0.78
CA VAL A 147 14.99 2.20 -0.85
C VAL A 147 16.14 2.09 -1.83
N ARG A 148 16.13 2.88 -2.92
CA ARG A 148 17.24 2.89 -3.89
C ARG A 148 18.49 3.54 -3.31
N GLU A 149 18.37 4.54 -2.44
CA GLU A 149 19.49 5.07 -1.66
C GLU A 149 20.15 3.99 -0.79
N LYS A 150 19.37 3.00 -0.34
CA LYS A 150 19.87 1.83 0.40
C LYS A 150 20.25 0.65 -0.51
N GLY A 151 20.26 0.82 -1.82
CA GLY A 151 20.70 -0.21 -2.79
C GLY A 151 19.68 -1.32 -3.04
N TYR A 152 18.38 -1.06 -2.85
CA TYR A 152 17.32 -1.99 -3.22
C TYR A 152 16.97 -1.85 -4.71
N GLU A 153 16.61 -2.97 -5.31
CA GLU A 153 15.83 -3.01 -6.54
C GLU A 153 14.33 -3.13 -6.19
N VAL A 154 13.45 -2.69 -7.09
CA VAL A 154 12.01 -2.57 -6.80
C VAL A 154 11.19 -3.34 -7.84
N ILE A 155 10.17 -4.07 -7.38
CA ILE A 155 9.13 -4.67 -8.22
C ILE A 155 7.77 -4.11 -7.78
N ILE A 156 6.99 -3.60 -8.73
CA ILE A 156 5.67 -3.01 -8.50
C ILE A 156 4.61 -3.88 -9.19
N LEU A 157 3.62 -4.33 -8.42
CA LEU A 157 2.48 -5.08 -8.95
C LEU A 157 1.40 -4.15 -9.50
N ASN A 158 0.74 -4.57 -10.59
CA ASN A 158 -0.52 -4.00 -11.07
C ASN A 158 -1.72 -4.84 -10.61
N SER A 159 -1.86 -5.07 -9.31
CA SER A 159 -2.85 -6.02 -8.77
C SER A 159 -4.28 -5.75 -9.24
N ASN A 160 -4.63 -4.49 -9.50
CA ASN A 160 -5.98 -4.12 -9.94
C ASN A 160 -6.18 -4.18 -11.46
N GLY A 161 -5.12 -4.21 -12.26
CA GLY A 161 -5.19 -4.15 -13.73
C GLY A 161 -5.67 -5.45 -14.36
N ASN A 162 -6.90 -5.86 -14.04
CA ASN A 162 -7.45 -7.17 -14.34
C ASN A 162 -8.46 -7.16 -15.49
N TYR A 163 -8.98 -6.00 -15.88
CA TYR A 163 -9.99 -5.86 -16.94
C TYR A 163 -9.39 -5.28 -18.20
N TRP A 164 -9.67 -5.86 -19.36
CA TRP A 164 -9.10 -5.43 -20.63
C TRP A 164 -10.14 -4.76 -21.53
N TYR A 165 -9.89 -3.50 -21.89
CA TYR A 165 -10.64 -2.78 -22.90
C TYR A 165 -9.87 -1.54 -23.36
N ASP A 166 -10.22 -1.03 -24.54
CA ASP A 166 -9.56 0.14 -25.16
C ASP A 166 -8.02 -0.03 -25.23
N ASN A 167 -7.59 -1.26 -25.57
CA ASN A 167 -6.21 -1.70 -25.74
C ASN A 167 -5.30 -1.53 -24.50
N ARG A 168 -5.87 -1.62 -23.29
CA ARG A 168 -5.08 -1.68 -22.05
C ARG A 168 -5.81 -2.39 -20.91
N ALA A 169 -5.07 -2.68 -19.84
CA ALA A 169 -5.60 -3.15 -18.57
C ALA A 169 -6.15 -2.01 -17.71
N TRP A 170 -7.25 -2.27 -17.00
CA TRP A 170 -7.99 -1.34 -16.17
C TRP A 170 -8.32 -1.93 -14.80
N ASP A 171 -8.51 -1.04 -13.82
CA ASP A 171 -8.81 -1.33 -12.42
C ASP A 171 -10.28 -1.67 -12.13
N SER A 172 -11.12 -1.55 -13.15
CA SER A 172 -12.57 -1.67 -13.06
C SER A 172 -13.13 -2.10 -14.41
N PRO A 173 -14.29 -2.78 -14.44
CA PRO A 173 -14.94 -3.15 -15.68
C PRO A 173 -15.41 -1.92 -16.46
N LYS A 174 -15.52 -2.05 -17.78
CA LYS A 174 -16.08 -1.01 -18.65
C LYS A 174 -17.55 -0.78 -18.30
N VAL A 175 -17.90 0.46 -17.96
CA VAL A 175 -19.27 0.85 -17.61
C VAL A 175 -20.19 0.59 -18.80
N HIS A 176 -21.40 0.09 -18.53
CA HIS A 176 -22.42 -0.22 -19.54
C HIS A 176 -22.01 -1.30 -20.56
N CYS A 177 -21.02 -2.15 -20.25
CA CYS A 177 -20.64 -3.31 -21.04
C CYS A 177 -21.13 -4.60 -20.38
N SER A 178 -21.81 -5.48 -21.13
CA SER A 178 -22.31 -6.76 -20.64
C SER A 178 -21.27 -7.88 -20.67
N GLU A 179 -20.29 -7.77 -21.58
CA GLU A 179 -19.20 -8.73 -21.70
C GLU A 179 -17.93 -8.13 -21.11
N MET A 180 -17.29 -8.88 -20.23
CA MET A 180 -16.08 -8.48 -19.53
C MET A 180 -14.93 -9.36 -20.01
N THR A 181 -13.91 -8.73 -20.56
CA THR A 181 -12.63 -9.40 -20.86
C THR A 181 -11.72 -9.20 -19.67
N VAL A 182 -11.29 -10.29 -19.04
CA VAL A 182 -10.33 -10.28 -17.93
C VAL A 182 -8.97 -10.76 -18.39
N VAL A 183 -7.91 -10.32 -17.71
CA VAL A 183 -6.54 -10.72 -18.02
C VAL A 183 -6.32 -12.17 -17.59
N PRO A 184 -5.89 -13.07 -18.51
CA PRO A 184 -5.68 -14.47 -18.16
C PRO A 184 -4.69 -14.64 -17.00
N GLU A 185 -5.04 -15.51 -16.04
CA GLU A 185 -4.28 -15.81 -14.81
C GLU A 185 -4.08 -14.61 -13.85
N ASN A 186 -4.56 -13.42 -14.22
CA ASN A 186 -4.42 -12.16 -13.50
C ASN A 186 -5.79 -11.44 -13.46
N ASP A 187 -6.88 -12.21 -13.34
CA ASP A 187 -8.27 -11.78 -13.47
C ASP A 187 -8.85 -11.14 -12.20
N ASN A 188 -8.08 -11.14 -11.10
CA ASN A 188 -8.36 -10.42 -9.86
C ASN A 188 -7.04 -10.13 -9.10
N PRO A 189 -7.05 -9.27 -8.04
CA PRO A 189 -5.85 -8.92 -7.27
C PRO A 189 -5.10 -10.09 -6.65
N GLU A 190 -5.81 -11.10 -6.17
CA GLU A 190 -5.25 -12.30 -5.54
C GLU A 190 -4.49 -13.14 -6.55
N ASN A 191 -5.12 -13.43 -7.70
CA ASN A 191 -4.53 -14.19 -8.79
C ASN A 191 -3.33 -13.45 -9.39
N HIS A 192 -3.42 -12.13 -9.58
CA HIS A 192 -2.27 -11.32 -10.03
C HIS A 192 -1.10 -11.37 -9.04
N CYS A 193 -1.37 -11.24 -7.74
CA CYS A 193 -0.35 -11.34 -6.71
C CYS A 193 0.32 -12.73 -6.72
N GLN A 194 -0.48 -13.80 -6.70
CA GLN A 194 -0.01 -15.18 -6.80
C GLN A 194 0.82 -15.40 -8.07
N TYR A 195 0.33 -14.93 -9.23
CA TYR A 195 1.01 -15.04 -10.51
C TYR A 195 2.39 -14.39 -10.49
N VAL A 196 2.49 -13.16 -9.97
CA VAL A 196 3.76 -12.42 -9.91
C VAL A 196 4.73 -13.06 -8.92
N PHE A 197 4.25 -13.53 -7.78
CA PHE A 197 5.09 -14.26 -6.83
C PHE A 197 5.65 -15.54 -7.45
N HIS A 198 4.79 -16.31 -8.12
CA HIS A 198 5.17 -17.58 -8.74
C HIS A 198 6.12 -17.42 -9.93
N ASN A 199 5.87 -16.44 -10.80
CA ASN A 199 6.61 -16.35 -12.06
C ASN A 199 7.84 -15.44 -11.97
N PHE A 200 7.83 -14.46 -11.06
CA PHE A 200 8.91 -13.47 -10.96
C PHE A 200 9.58 -13.49 -9.59
N ILE A 201 8.85 -13.21 -8.50
CA ILE A 201 9.48 -12.93 -7.21
C ILE A 201 10.24 -14.15 -6.67
N ARG A 202 9.68 -15.37 -6.78
CA ARG A 202 10.39 -16.58 -6.34
C ARG A 202 11.68 -16.90 -7.12
N ASN A 203 11.85 -16.26 -8.29
CA ASN A 203 12.97 -16.48 -9.19
C ASN A 203 14.06 -15.40 -9.11
N VAL A 204 13.87 -14.35 -8.28
CA VAL A 204 14.88 -13.30 -8.07
C VAL A 204 16.17 -13.90 -7.50
N LYS A 205 17.32 -13.31 -7.85
CA LYS A 205 18.62 -13.70 -7.29
C LYS A 205 18.94 -13.02 -5.96
N ALA A 206 18.10 -12.06 -5.55
CA ALA A 206 18.29 -11.31 -4.31
C ALA A 206 18.31 -12.24 -3.10
N GLU A 207 19.27 -12.01 -2.21
CA GLU A 207 19.38 -12.77 -0.96
C GLU A 207 18.24 -12.42 0.00
N LYS A 208 17.81 -11.15 0.00
CA LYS A 208 16.78 -10.63 0.90
C LYS A 208 15.67 -9.94 0.10
N VAL A 209 14.44 -10.25 0.44
CA VAL A 209 13.23 -9.63 -0.12
C VAL A 209 12.44 -8.94 0.99
N ALA A 210 11.99 -7.72 0.73
CA ALA A 210 10.99 -7.04 1.54
C ALA A 210 9.68 -6.91 0.76
N VAL A 211 8.57 -6.79 1.47
CA VAL A 211 7.24 -6.52 0.90
C VAL A 211 6.66 -5.31 1.60
N LEU A 212 6.16 -4.34 0.83
CA LEU A 212 5.34 -3.25 1.32
C LEU A 212 3.97 -3.35 0.61
N ALA A 213 2.93 -3.60 1.40
CA ALA A 213 1.58 -3.83 0.90
C ALA A 213 0.56 -2.93 1.58
N MET A 214 -0.44 -2.46 0.83
CA MET A 214 -1.49 -1.60 1.38
C MET A 214 -2.87 -2.26 1.23
N GLY A 215 -3.71 -2.16 2.26
CA GLY A 215 -5.10 -2.58 2.19
C GLY A 215 -5.27 -4.03 1.74
N TRP A 216 -6.05 -4.21 0.67
CA TRP A 216 -6.27 -5.50 0.03
C TRP A 216 -5.00 -6.14 -0.54
N GLY A 217 -3.98 -5.35 -0.89
CA GLY A 217 -2.67 -5.87 -1.29
C GLY A 217 -2.02 -6.73 -0.21
N GLY A 218 -2.21 -6.38 1.08
CA GLY A 218 -1.75 -7.22 2.19
C GLY A 218 -2.55 -8.52 2.30
N HIS A 219 -3.86 -8.48 2.00
CA HIS A 219 -4.66 -9.70 1.89
C HIS A 219 -4.17 -10.61 0.75
N SER A 220 -3.98 -10.07 -0.45
CA SER A 220 -3.43 -10.81 -1.59
C SER A 220 -2.05 -11.40 -1.29
N PHE A 221 -1.19 -10.69 -0.54
CA PHE A 221 0.08 -11.24 -0.08
C PHE A 221 -0.12 -12.45 0.85
N THR A 222 -1.04 -12.39 1.82
CA THR A 222 -1.28 -13.54 2.73
C THR A 222 -1.79 -14.79 2.01
N LEU A 223 -2.49 -14.63 0.89
CA LEU A 223 -2.89 -15.76 0.05
C LEU A 223 -1.71 -16.30 -0.76
N ALA A 224 -0.84 -15.44 -1.29
CA ALA A 224 0.40 -15.88 -1.92
C ALA A 224 1.34 -16.58 -0.92
N LEU A 225 1.37 -16.14 0.34
CA LEU A 225 2.09 -16.80 1.44
C LEU A 225 1.67 -18.26 1.61
N ASN A 226 0.39 -18.60 1.40
CA ASN A 226 -0.07 -19.98 1.48
C ASN A 226 0.62 -20.87 0.44
N ASN A 227 0.77 -20.39 -0.79
CA ASN A 227 1.27 -21.18 -1.91
C ASN A 227 2.80 -21.15 -2.05
N GLU A 228 3.43 -20.01 -1.73
CA GLU A 228 4.85 -19.74 -2.02
C GLU A 228 5.73 -19.78 -0.76
N PHE A 229 5.28 -20.50 0.27
CA PHE A 229 5.89 -20.46 1.60
C PHE A 229 7.33 -20.98 1.64
N ASP A 230 7.68 -21.96 0.80
CA ASP A 230 9.03 -22.52 0.71
C ASP A 230 10.05 -21.43 0.33
N PHE A 231 9.71 -20.55 -0.61
CA PHE A 231 10.51 -19.39 -0.96
C PHE A 231 10.40 -18.29 0.10
N ILE A 232 9.18 -17.94 0.50
CA ILE A 232 8.91 -16.78 1.37
C ILE A 232 9.63 -16.91 2.72
N LYS A 233 9.54 -18.09 3.37
CA LYS A 233 10.16 -18.32 4.68
C LYS A 233 11.68 -18.08 4.67
N ASP A 234 12.34 -18.35 3.53
CA ASP A 234 13.79 -18.33 3.42
C ASP A 234 14.33 -16.99 2.89
N ARG A 235 13.54 -16.27 2.07
CA ARG A 235 14.00 -15.07 1.35
C ARG A 235 13.32 -13.78 1.79
N VAL A 236 12.06 -13.81 2.19
CA VAL A 236 11.34 -12.61 2.64
C VAL A 236 11.68 -12.34 4.11
N LYS A 237 12.19 -11.13 4.40
CA LYS A 237 12.65 -10.75 5.74
C LYS A 237 11.75 -9.75 6.43
N ALA A 238 11.06 -8.91 5.66
CA ALA A 238 10.19 -7.87 6.18
C ALA A 238 8.92 -7.78 5.34
N VAL A 239 7.76 -7.75 5.98
CA VAL A 239 6.47 -7.47 5.35
C VAL A 239 5.81 -6.33 6.11
N ALA A 240 5.92 -5.13 5.57
CA ALA A 240 5.21 -3.98 6.08
C ALA A 240 3.85 -3.87 5.41
N MET A 241 2.80 -3.74 6.22
CA MET A 241 1.43 -3.58 5.75
C MET A 241 0.82 -2.28 6.28
N THR A 242 0.01 -1.62 5.47
CA THR A 242 -0.75 -0.44 5.93
C THR A 242 -2.24 -0.66 5.70
N ASN A 243 -3.02 -0.62 6.76
CA ASN A 243 -4.47 -0.86 6.78
C ASN A 243 -4.86 -2.17 6.10
N SER A 244 -4.04 -3.21 6.21
CA SER A 244 -4.38 -4.49 5.61
C SER A 244 -5.60 -5.10 6.30
N VAL A 245 -6.43 -5.78 5.51
CA VAL A 245 -7.68 -6.44 5.92
C VAL A 245 -7.59 -7.96 5.85
N HIS A 246 -6.38 -8.51 5.89
CA HIS A 246 -6.17 -9.96 5.90
C HIS A 246 -6.76 -10.62 7.16
N ALA A 247 -6.99 -11.93 7.09
CA ALA A 247 -7.49 -12.70 8.21
C ALA A 247 -6.54 -13.88 8.47
N ARG A 248 -6.08 -14.00 9.71
CA ARG A 248 -5.24 -15.08 10.23
C ARG A 248 -5.84 -16.46 9.94
N ASP A 249 -7.17 -16.58 10.00
CA ASP A 249 -7.87 -17.84 9.76
C ASP A 249 -7.76 -18.34 8.31
N LEU A 250 -7.40 -17.44 7.37
CA LEU A 250 -7.12 -17.79 5.98
C LEU A 250 -5.66 -18.19 5.76
N ILE A 251 -4.82 -18.18 6.79
CA ILE A 251 -3.39 -18.50 6.71
C ILE A 251 -3.17 -19.95 7.16
N GLU A 252 -2.71 -20.78 6.22
CA GLU A 252 -2.72 -22.23 6.36
C GLU A 252 -1.46 -22.78 7.02
N GLY A 253 -1.62 -23.35 8.22
CA GLY A 253 -0.56 -24.06 8.94
C GLY A 253 0.30 -23.18 9.85
N ASP A 254 0.86 -23.79 10.89
CA ASP A 254 1.52 -23.08 11.98
C ASP A 254 2.79 -22.35 11.55
N GLY A 255 3.56 -22.91 10.61
CA GLY A 255 4.76 -22.25 10.11
C GLY A 255 4.47 -20.90 9.42
N ARG A 256 3.38 -20.81 8.65
CA ARG A 256 2.97 -19.56 7.99
C ARG A 256 2.47 -18.53 9.00
N ARG A 257 1.73 -18.98 10.02
CA ARG A 257 1.26 -18.12 11.11
C ARG A 257 2.41 -17.60 11.97
N ALA A 258 3.41 -18.44 12.26
CA ALA A 258 4.64 -18.01 12.93
C ALA A 258 5.40 -16.98 12.07
N PHE A 259 5.54 -17.24 10.77
CA PHE A 259 6.14 -16.25 9.85
C PHE A 259 5.42 -14.90 9.89
N MET A 260 4.08 -14.90 9.87
CA MET A 260 3.28 -13.67 9.99
C MET A 260 3.56 -12.93 11.29
N PHE A 261 3.63 -13.65 12.40
CA PHE A 261 3.92 -13.06 13.71
C PHE A 261 5.32 -12.42 13.75
N ASP A 262 6.33 -13.11 13.21
CA ASP A 262 7.73 -12.71 13.34
C ASP A 262 8.21 -11.67 12.30
N ASN A 263 7.56 -11.62 11.13
CA ASN A 263 8.07 -10.88 9.96
C ASN A 263 7.10 -9.83 9.41
N CYS A 264 5.87 -9.77 9.92
CA CYS A 264 4.86 -8.84 9.45
C CYS A 264 4.48 -7.80 10.51
N VAL A 265 4.26 -6.57 10.09
CA VAL A 265 3.65 -5.51 10.91
C VAL A 265 2.60 -4.78 10.08
N ASN A 266 1.42 -4.52 10.68
CA ASN A 266 0.31 -3.80 10.06
C ASN A 266 0.08 -2.46 10.74
N TRP A 267 0.42 -1.34 10.09
CA TRP A 267 0.07 0.00 10.58
C TRP A 267 -1.38 0.31 10.24
N VAL A 268 -2.19 0.64 11.24
CA VAL A 268 -3.64 0.73 11.11
C VAL A 268 -4.20 2.07 11.59
N VAL A 269 -5.30 2.50 10.98
CA VAL A 269 -6.21 3.52 11.54
C VAL A 269 -6.73 3.03 12.88
N SER A 270 -6.54 3.84 13.92
CA SER A 270 -6.94 3.54 15.29
C SER A 270 -6.91 4.82 16.11
N ASN A 271 -7.73 4.87 17.17
CA ASN A 271 -7.78 5.98 18.12
C ASN A 271 -6.76 5.81 19.26
N ALA A 272 -6.01 4.72 19.29
CA ALA A 272 -4.86 4.56 20.20
C ALA A 272 -3.74 5.53 19.78
N LYS A 273 -2.85 5.88 20.71
CA LYS A 273 -1.79 6.86 20.43
C LYS A 273 -0.86 6.34 19.34
N LYS A 274 -0.32 7.24 18.50
CA LYS A 274 0.60 6.88 17.42
C LYS A 274 1.76 6.03 17.97
N GLY A 275 2.02 4.90 17.31
CA GLY A 275 3.08 3.97 17.68
C GLY A 275 2.67 2.89 18.69
N GLU A 276 1.51 3.00 19.35
CA GLU A 276 1.03 1.97 20.27
C GLU A 276 0.58 0.70 19.54
N THR A 277 0.80 -0.44 20.17
CA THR A 277 0.31 -1.72 19.65
C THR A 277 -1.20 -1.81 19.80
N VAL A 278 -1.89 -2.14 18.72
CA VAL A 278 -3.32 -2.40 18.68
C VAL A 278 -3.54 -3.90 18.81
N GLN A 279 -4.23 -4.31 19.88
CA GLN A 279 -4.54 -5.73 20.12
C GLN A 279 -5.66 -6.19 19.18
N ASP A 280 -5.27 -6.80 18.06
CA ASP A 280 -6.20 -7.41 17.10
C ASP A 280 -5.69 -8.77 16.61
N LEU A 281 -6.16 -9.82 17.26
CA LEU A 281 -5.77 -11.21 16.98
C LEU A 281 -6.21 -11.70 15.59
N ARG A 282 -7.09 -10.95 14.90
CA ARG A 282 -7.61 -11.34 13.58
C ARG A 282 -6.52 -11.29 12.50
N PHE A 283 -5.49 -10.48 12.67
CA PHE A 283 -4.42 -10.32 11.68
C PHE A 283 -3.31 -11.37 11.83
N GLY A 284 -3.05 -11.83 13.05
CA GLY A 284 -1.96 -12.79 13.31
C GLY A 284 -0.55 -12.18 13.15
N CYS A 285 -0.46 -10.86 13.11
CA CYS A 285 0.77 -10.08 13.15
C CYS A 285 0.57 -8.85 14.04
N THR A 286 1.67 -8.19 14.45
CA THR A 286 1.60 -6.97 15.26
C THR A 286 0.92 -5.86 14.48
N SER A 287 -0.07 -5.21 15.10
CA SER A 287 -0.70 -4.02 14.54
C SER A 287 -0.28 -2.77 15.31
N ILE A 288 0.08 -1.69 14.61
CA ILE A 288 0.56 -0.44 15.20
C ILE A 288 -0.40 0.69 14.84
N SER A 289 -0.79 1.48 15.85
CA SER A 289 -1.70 2.60 15.66
C SER A 289 -1.03 3.74 14.89
N SER A 290 -1.75 4.29 13.92
CA SER A 290 -1.39 5.54 13.25
C SER A 290 -1.97 6.80 13.89
N GLU A 291 -2.92 6.67 14.84
CA GLU A 291 -3.66 7.81 15.42
C GLU A 291 -4.41 8.64 14.36
N LEU A 292 -4.83 7.99 13.29
CA LEU A 292 -5.57 8.60 12.19
C LEU A 292 -7.00 8.07 12.14
N GLU A 293 -7.89 8.85 11.53
CA GLU A 293 -9.25 8.44 11.17
C GLU A 293 -9.36 7.99 9.71
N ILE A 294 -8.41 8.40 8.85
CA ILE A 294 -8.47 8.21 7.39
C ILE A 294 -7.30 7.33 6.95
N ALA A 295 -7.61 6.17 6.38
CA ALA A 295 -6.64 5.15 5.99
C ALA A 295 -5.64 5.57 4.90
N ASP A 296 -6.06 6.47 3.99
CA ASP A 296 -5.21 6.98 2.90
C ASP A 296 -3.90 7.61 3.42
N PHE A 297 -3.92 8.19 4.61
CA PHE A 297 -2.79 8.91 5.19
C PHE A 297 -1.91 8.05 6.12
N THR A 298 -2.23 6.77 6.32
CA THR A 298 -1.44 5.92 7.23
C THR A 298 -0.03 5.68 6.71
N LEU A 299 0.12 5.42 5.41
CA LEU A 299 1.43 5.11 4.82
C LEU A 299 2.40 6.28 4.93
N ASN A 300 1.99 7.50 4.56
CA ASN A 300 2.86 8.68 4.64
C ASN A 300 3.07 9.15 6.09
N THR A 301 2.05 9.08 6.95
CA THR A 301 2.19 9.47 8.37
C THR A 301 3.10 8.54 9.16
N MET A 302 3.10 7.25 8.83
CA MET A 302 3.90 6.22 9.51
C MET A 302 5.15 5.83 8.73
N LEU A 303 5.52 6.58 7.69
CA LEU A 303 6.56 6.17 6.75
C LEU A 303 7.91 5.91 7.44
N ASP A 304 8.32 6.80 8.36
CA ASP A 304 9.58 6.64 9.08
C ASP A 304 9.61 5.35 9.91
N ASP A 305 8.52 5.02 10.60
CA ASP A 305 8.40 3.80 11.40
C ASP A 305 8.38 2.54 10.51
N ILE A 306 7.67 2.61 9.39
CA ILE A 306 7.60 1.55 8.37
C ILE A 306 8.99 1.28 7.79
N MET A 307 9.69 2.33 7.36
CA MET A 307 11.02 2.19 6.78
C MET A 307 12.04 1.74 7.82
N LYS A 308 11.96 2.22 9.07
CA LYS A 308 12.78 1.75 10.18
C LYS A 308 12.61 0.24 10.38
N PHE A 309 11.37 -0.26 10.43
CA PHE A 309 11.09 -1.69 10.53
C PHE A 309 11.69 -2.48 9.37
N ILE A 310 11.47 -2.04 8.12
CA ILE A 310 12.02 -2.69 6.92
C ILE A 310 13.54 -2.73 7.00
N TYR A 311 14.19 -1.60 7.30
CA TYR A 311 15.64 -1.50 7.35
C TYR A 311 16.27 -2.34 8.46
N ILE A 312 15.65 -2.45 9.64
CA ILE A 312 16.11 -3.35 10.70
C ILE A 312 16.04 -4.81 10.21
N LYS A 313 14.86 -5.24 9.73
CA LYS A 313 14.64 -6.63 9.30
C LYS A 313 15.48 -7.02 8.07
N MET A 314 15.84 -6.05 7.24
CA MET A 314 16.72 -6.25 6.08
C MET A 314 18.21 -6.14 6.43
N GLY A 315 18.56 -5.68 7.64
CA GLY A 315 19.94 -5.57 8.13
C GLY A 315 20.69 -4.33 7.64
N ASP A 316 19.96 -3.24 7.39
CA ASP A 316 20.52 -1.95 6.94
C ASP A 316 20.84 -0.99 8.09
N ILE A 317 20.19 -1.20 9.23
CA ILE A 317 20.41 -0.47 10.47
C ILE A 317 20.28 -1.46 11.64
N GLU A 318 21.06 -1.25 12.69
CA GLU A 318 20.95 -2.05 13.92
C GLU A 318 19.69 -1.63 14.70
N PRO A 319 19.01 -2.58 15.37
CA PRO A 319 17.93 -2.24 16.29
C PRO A 319 18.50 -1.40 17.43
N VAL A 320 17.81 -0.32 17.77
CA VAL A 320 18.12 0.42 19.00
C VAL A 320 17.63 -0.44 20.16
N VAL A 321 18.57 -0.99 20.93
CA VAL A 321 18.26 -1.58 22.23
C VAL A 321 18.06 -0.39 23.16
N GLU A 322 16.81 -0.05 23.46
CA GLU A 322 16.54 0.77 24.62
C GLU A 322 16.92 -0.10 25.81
N GLU A 323 18.06 0.20 26.44
CA GLU A 323 18.35 -0.29 27.79
C GLU A 323 17.19 0.21 28.65
N SER A 324 16.25 -0.67 28.95
CA SER A 324 15.27 -0.42 29.99
C SER A 324 16.07 -0.24 31.28
N ASP A 325 16.04 0.96 31.86
CA ASP A 325 16.51 1.23 33.23
C ASP A 325 15.64 0.49 34.28
N GLU A 326 15.29 -0.78 34.02
CA GLU A 326 14.59 -1.70 34.93
C GLU A 326 15.57 -2.63 35.66
N GLU A 327 16.85 -2.27 35.76
CA GLU A 327 17.74 -2.79 36.80
C GLU A 327 17.86 -1.72 37.89
N ASP A 328 17.01 -1.80 38.93
CA ASP A 328 17.37 -1.52 40.34
C ASP A 328 16.19 -1.49 41.36
N ASP A 329 15.02 -2.11 41.10
CA ASP A 329 13.97 -2.21 42.16
C ASP A 329 13.76 -3.62 42.73
N GLU A 330 14.41 -4.67 42.19
CA GLU A 330 14.34 -6.03 42.77
C GLU A 330 15.35 -6.27 43.90
N ASN A 331 16.28 -5.34 44.15
CA ASN A 331 17.32 -5.46 45.20
C ASN A 331 17.32 -4.30 46.22
N ARG A 332 16.21 -3.56 46.32
CA ARG A 332 16.07 -2.56 47.37
C ARG A 332 15.80 -3.27 48.70
N GLU A 333 16.78 -3.25 49.61
CA GLU A 333 16.55 -3.62 51.01
C GLU A 333 15.46 -2.70 51.60
N LEU A 334 14.34 -3.30 52.02
CA LEU A 334 13.26 -2.59 52.71
C LEU A 334 13.81 -1.89 53.96
N THR A 335 13.42 -0.63 54.15
CA THR A 335 13.81 0.10 55.35
C THR A 335 13.12 -0.51 56.59
N LYS A 336 13.69 -0.29 57.78
CA LYS A 336 13.10 -0.77 59.05
C LYS A 336 11.69 -0.25 59.30
N GLU A 337 11.34 0.89 58.72
CA GLU A 337 10.01 1.49 58.81
C GLU A 337 9.02 0.75 57.90
N GLU A 338 9.42 0.39 56.68
CA GLU A 338 8.60 -0.37 55.72
C GLU A 338 8.35 -1.82 56.18
N LEU A 339 9.33 -2.45 56.84
CA LEU A 339 9.16 -3.76 57.48
C LEU A 339 8.16 -3.71 58.66
N ALA A 340 8.13 -2.60 59.42
CA ALA A 340 7.21 -2.42 60.54
C ALA A 340 5.77 -2.14 60.08
N GLU A 341 5.58 -1.62 58.87
CA GLU A 341 4.25 -1.44 58.28
C GLU A 341 3.66 -2.77 57.78
N LEU A 342 4.49 -3.66 57.24
CA LEU A 342 4.07 -5.01 56.82
C LEU A 342 3.63 -5.89 58.02
N ASP A 343 4.35 -5.82 59.14
CA ASP A 343 4.00 -6.55 60.38
C ASP A 343 2.67 -6.07 60.99
N ASN A 344 2.23 -4.83 60.71
CA ASN A 344 0.95 -4.30 61.18
C ASN A 344 -0.24 -4.66 60.27
N ILE A 345 0.00 -5.12 59.04
CA ILE A 345 -1.06 -5.53 58.11
C ILE A 345 -1.52 -6.96 58.40
N ASP A 346 -0.62 -7.84 58.86
CA ASP A 346 -0.94 -9.25 59.17
C ASP A 346 -1.76 -9.44 60.47
N MET A 347 -1.89 -8.40 61.31
CA MET A 347 -2.73 -8.44 62.52
C MET A 347 -4.18 -7.98 62.31
N LEU A 348 -4.57 -7.55 61.10
CA LEU A 348 -5.92 -7.04 60.81
C LEU A 348 -6.79 -7.97 59.96
N SER A 349 -6.33 -9.18 59.62
CA SER A 349 -7.08 -10.15 58.82
C SER A 349 -7.49 -11.43 59.54
N VAL A 350 -7.46 -11.46 60.88
CA VAL A 350 -8.03 -12.56 61.67
C VAL A 350 -8.95 -12.02 62.75
N GLU A 351 -10.19 -11.72 62.38
CA GLU A 351 -11.39 -11.90 63.22
C GLU A 351 -12.63 -12.13 62.35
#